data_AF-A0A2D4G6N3-F1
#
_entry.id   AF-A0A2D4G6N3-F1
#
_cell.length_a   1.000
_cell.length_b   1.000
_cell.length_c   1.000
_cell.angle_alpha   90.00
_cell.angle_beta   90.00
_cell.angle_gamma   90.00
#
_symmetry.space_group_name_H-M   'P 1'
#
loop_
_entity.id
_entity.type
_entity.pdbx_description
1 polymer ?
#
loop_
_entity_poly.entity_id
_entity_poly.type
_entity_poly.pdbx_seq_one_letter_code
_entity_poly.pdbx_strand_id
1 'polypeptide(L)'
;PLKPGNVAVFTVYIKVKLDFSCHENLLQDLNDDGISVSGLPLSSPFRQVIKPRIENKPMNPQEATKVGDFSHIKTLEAILNFRYSGGPGHIDGYYRNLSLGLHVEVEPSVFFTRVSTLPATSTRQCHLLLDVFNSTEHELIISAKNNEDLVLHAGECQRMAIQVDKFTFESYPDSPGERTQYANPKQLEEERKQAKSLEINNKLDIVWKIPSLKREGEASVEGILNQVVLDHLQLAPLQWDVLVEGKPCDSDIVADCTVGDPVKLEVKLTNWSKHNVGPFSLTVIPYQDYQNGVHNYDLQDGITFVGSNTFYIDTVKPTENSMCVGALLFLCTGDFYLNIKFHEGNLNKEFPPSWLCLPSVHIRAVHSVIQTKL
;
A
#
# COMPACT_ATOMS: atom_id res chain seq x y z
N PRO A 1 55.39 -7.84 -18.51
CA PRO A 1 55.62 -9.29 -18.28
C PRO A 1 55.95 -9.57 -16.81
N LEU A 2 55.27 -10.55 -16.20
CA LEU A 2 55.61 -11.02 -14.86
C LEU A 2 57.04 -11.58 -14.88
N LYS A 3 57.92 -11.09 -14.01
CA LYS A 3 59.30 -11.60 -13.92
C LYS A 3 59.31 -12.94 -13.17
N PRO A 4 60.30 -13.83 -13.42
CA PRO A 4 60.45 -15.07 -12.66
C PRO A 4 60.48 -14.80 -11.15
N GLY A 5 59.72 -15.59 -10.38
CA GLY A 5 59.62 -15.44 -8.92
C GLY A 5 58.65 -14.34 -8.44
N ASN A 6 58.10 -13.52 -9.34
CA ASN A 6 57.14 -12.49 -8.96
C ASN A 6 55.70 -13.01 -9.06
N VAL A 7 54.83 -12.54 -8.18
CA VAL A 7 53.40 -12.90 -8.11
C VAL A 7 52.55 -11.71 -8.58
N ALA A 8 51.53 -11.97 -9.40
CA ALA A 8 50.44 -11.02 -9.65
C ALA A 8 49.22 -11.43 -8.84
N VAL A 9 48.67 -10.49 -8.08
CA VAL A 9 47.47 -10.67 -7.29
C VAL A 9 46.34 -9.87 -7.93
N PHE A 10 45.21 -10.53 -8.15
CA PHE A 10 43.99 -9.91 -8.67
C PHE A 10 42.90 -10.07 -7.63
N THR A 11 42.18 -8.98 -7.34
CA THR A 11 40.98 -9.03 -6.50
C THR A 11 39.77 -9.02 -7.42
N VAL A 12 38.93 -10.03 -7.32
CA VAL A 12 37.66 -10.12 -8.04
C VAL A 12 36.56 -9.65 -7.11
N TYR A 13 35.87 -8.58 -7.48
CA TYR A 13 34.69 -8.09 -6.77
C TYR A 13 33.45 -8.63 -7.46
N ILE A 14 32.64 -9.40 -6.73
CA ILE A 14 31.36 -9.90 -7.22
C ILE A 14 30.28 -9.00 -6.61
N LYS A 15 29.57 -8.25 -7.46
CA LYS A 15 28.42 -7.46 -7.05
C LYS A 15 27.16 -8.11 -7.57
N VAL A 16 26.24 -8.36 -6.65
CA VAL A 16 24.91 -8.88 -6.96
C VAL A 16 24.02 -7.74 -7.47
N LYS A 17 23.27 -7.98 -8.54
CA LYS A 17 22.29 -7.04 -9.13
C LYS A 17 20.88 -7.62 -9.26
N LEU A 18 20.69 -8.89 -8.91
CA LEU A 18 19.41 -9.58 -9.02
C LEU A 18 18.69 -9.54 -7.68
N ASP A 19 17.36 -9.47 -7.71
CA ASP A 19 16.54 -9.67 -6.53
C ASP A 19 16.41 -11.18 -6.25
N PHE A 20 16.97 -11.63 -5.14
CA PHE A 20 16.89 -13.03 -4.72
C PHE A 20 15.64 -13.31 -3.87
N SER A 21 14.88 -12.27 -3.49
CA SER A 21 13.70 -12.37 -2.64
C SER A 21 12.47 -12.99 -3.33
N CYS A 22 12.42 -12.97 -4.67
CA CYS A 22 11.25 -13.44 -5.42
C CYS A 22 11.30 -14.95 -5.74
N HIS A 23 10.25 -15.68 -5.35
CA HIS A 23 9.87 -16.98 -5.93
C HIS A 23 8.66 -16.76 -6.85
N GLU A 24 8.72 -17.23 -8.10
CA GLU A 24 7.53 -17.30 -8.98
C GLU A 24 6.50 -18.35 -8.49
N ASN A 25 6.94 -19.35 -7.70
CA ASN A 25 6.13 -20.54 -7.41
C ASN A 25 5.35 -20.51 -6.07
N LEU A 26 5.53 -19.50 -5.22
CA LEU A 26 4.77 -19.40 -3.95
C LEU A 26 3.36 -18.81 -4.12
N LEU A 27 3.06 -18.19 -5.27
CA LEU A 27 1.76 -17.61 -5.56
C LEU A 27 0.72 -18.63 -6.05
N GLN A 28 1.13 -19.85 -6.41
CA GLN A 28 0.19 -20.89 -6.86
C GLN A 28 -0.48 -21.63 -5.69
N ASP A 29 0.25 -21.87 -4.60
CA ASP A 29 -0.24 -22.66 -3.47
C ASP A 29 -1.07 -21.85 -2.45
N LEU A 30 -1.17 -20.53 -2.62
CA LEU A 30 -2.03 -19.65 -1.79
C LEU A 30 -3.28 -19.15 -2.51
N ASN A 31 -3.50 -19.55 -3.76
CA ASN A 31 -4.70 -19.19 -4.54
C ASN A 31 -5.92 -20.08 -4.24
N ASP A 32 -5.83 -21.04 -3.30
CA ASP A 32 -6.90 -22.03 -3.07
C ASP A 32 -7.74 -21.78 -1.81
N ASP A 33 -7.55 -20.64 -1.12
CA ASP A 33 -8.56 -20.17 -0.14
C ASP A 33 -9.51 -19.19 -0.83
N GLY A 34 -10.43 -19.77 -1.59
CA GLY A 34 -11.58 -19.08 -2.15
C GLY A 34 -12.46 -18.49 -1.05
N ILE A 35 -12.21 -17.24 -0.67
CA ILE A 35 -13.17 -16.42 0.07
C ILE A 35 -13.64 -15.31 -0.87
N SER A 36 -14.72 -15.61 -1.60
CA SER A 36 -15.55 -14.59 -2.22
C SER A 36 -16.23 -13.79 -1.11
N VAL A 37 -15.96 -12.49 -1.03
CA VAL A 37 -16.73 -11.57 -0.17
C VAL A 37 -17.24 -10.41 -1.01
N SER A 38 -18.47 -10.55 -1.47
CA SER A 38 -19.35 -9.43 -1.76
C SER A 38 -20.00 -8.95 -0.45
N GLY A 39 -19.81 -7.67 -0.11
CA GLY A 39 -20.74 -6.82 0.64
C GLY A 39 -20.93 -7.03 2.16
N LEU A 40 -20.28 -6.15 2.96
CA LEU A 40 -20.70 -5.40 4.20
C LEU A 40 -21.65 -6.05 5.26
N PRO A 41 -21.73 -5.54 6.53
CA PRO A 41 -20.73 -4.92 7.40
C PRO A 41 -20.70 -5.53 8.84
N LEU A 42 -19.76 -5.01 9.64
CA LEU A 42 -19.48 -5.19 11.08
C LEU A 42 -20.67 -5.50 12.01
N SER A 43 -20.50 -6.52 12.87
CA SER A 43 -21.10 -6.55 14.22
C SER A 43 -20.18 -7.26 15.22
N SER A 44 -20.17 -6.73 16.45
CA SER A 44 -19.24 -6.96 17.56
C SER A 44 -19.66 -8.17 18.45
N PRO A 45 -18.85 -8.58 19.46
CA PRO A 45 -18.83 -9.95 19.95
C PRO A 45 -19.86 -10.20 21.05
N PHE A 46 -20.64 -11.29 20.92
CA PHE A 46 -21.44 -11.82 22.02
C PHE A 46 -21.21 -13.32 22.23
N ARG A 47 -20.86 -13.64 23.49
CA ARG A 47 -20.72 -14.96 24.11
C ARG A 47 -21.73 -15.98 23.57
N GLN A 48 -21.24 -17.13 23.10
CA GLN A 48 -21.90 -18.42 23.36
C GLN A 48 -20.89 -19.51 23.70
N VAL A 49 -21.08 -20.04 24.91
CA VAL A 49 -20.43 -21.21 25.49
C VAL A 49 -21.10 -22.46 24.91
N ILE A 50 -20.34 -23.38 24.29
CA ILE A 50 -20.78 -24.75 24.05
C ILE A 50 -19.64 -25.72 24.42
N LYS A 51 -19.99 -26.70 25.27
CA LYS A 51 -19.15 -27.72 25.90
C LYS A 51 -18.60 -28.76 24.91
N PRO A 52 -17.49 -29.47 25.26
CA PRO A 52 -16.84 -30.43 24.38
C PRO A 52 -17.56 -31.78 24.36
N ARG A 53 -17.66 -32.41 23.19
CA ARG A 53 -18.09 -33.81 23.06
C ARG A 53 -16.88 -34.67 22.75
N ILE A 54 -16.54 -35.51 23.73
CA ILE A 54 -15.54 -36.58 23.65
C ILE A 54 -16.15 -37.72 22.81
N GLU A 55 -15.44 -38.17 21.78
CA GLU A 55 -15.56 -39.53 21.26
C GLU A 55 -14.16 -40.09 20.96
N ASN A 56 -13.81 -41.14 21.70
CA ASN A 56 -12.57 -41.90 21.60
C ASN A 56 -12.69 -42.98 20.52
N LYS A 57 -11.70 -43.06 19.60
CA LYS A 57 -11.23 -44.35 19.09
C LYS A 57 -9.77 -44.24 18.59
N PRO A 58 -8.91 -45.24 18.85
CA PRO A 58 -7.46 -45.10 18.69
C PRO A 58 -6.99 -45.55 17.29
N MET A 59 -5.83 -45.03 16.84
CA MET A 59 -4.68 -45.82 16.37
C MET A 59 -3.71 -44.98 15.49
N ASN A 60 -2.42 -45.16 15.80
CA ASN A 60 -1.18 -44.80 15.11
C ASN A 60 -0.56 -43.39 15.30
N PRO A 61 0.77 -43.34 15.57
CA PRO A 61 1.50 -42.08 15.71
C PRO A 61 1.64 -41.48 14.31
N GLN A 62 0.91 -40.40 14.04
CA GLN A 62 1.18 -39.56 12.89
C GLN A 62 2.54 -38.89 13.11
N GLU A 63 3.42 -39.15 12.14
CA GLU A 63 4.70 -38.51 11.95
C GLU A 63 4.56 -37.01 12.23
N ALA A 64 5.45 -36.50 13.08
CA ALA A 64 5.63 -35.08 13.24
C ALA A 64 5.67 -34.44 11.86
N THR A 65 4.65 -33.65 11.55
CA THR A 65 4.63 -32.79 10.38
C THR A 65 5.87 -31.91 10.51
N LYS A 66 6.93 -32.29 9.79
CA LYS A 66 8.07 -31.42 9.59
C LYS A 66 7.50 -30.16 8.97
N VAL A 67 7.54 -29.08 9.74
CA VAL A 67 7.43 -27.71 9.23
C VAL A 67 8.30 -27.68 7.98
N GLY A 68 7.68 -27.38 6.84
CA GLY A 68 8.29 -27.55 5.52
C GLY A 68 9.69 -26.96 5.48
N ASP A 69 10.63 -27.70 4.89
CA ASP A 69 11.97 -27.21 4.61
C ASP A 69 11.85 -26.02 3.66
N PHE A 70 11.83 -24.80 4.20
CA PHE A 70 11.93 -23.54 3.49
C PHE A 70 13.38 -23.31 3.03
N SER A 71 14.02 -24.29 2.38
CA SER A 71 15.37 -24.12 1.85
C SER A 71 15.30 -23.26 0.58
N HIS A 72 15.19 -21.95 0.77
CA HIS A 72 15.14 -20.93 -0.29
C HIS A 72 16.54 -20.57 -0.82
N ILE A 73 17.50 -21.49 -0.69
CA ILE A 73 18.87 -21.28 -1.09
C ILE A 73 18.92 -21.25 -2.62
N LYS A 74 19.26 -20.09 -3.18
CA LYS A 74 19.50 -19.94 -4.62
C LYS A 74 20.98 -20.19 -4.90
N THR A 75 21.26 -21.15 -5.78
CA THR A 75 22.63 -21.50 -6.19
C THR A 75 22.97 -20.81 -7.50
N LEU A 76 24.08 -20.07 -7.53
CA LEU A 76 24.66 -19.51 -8.75
C LEU A 76 25.99 -20.20 -9.02
N GLU A 77 26.07 -20.86 -10.16
CA GLU A 77 27.30 -21.45 -10.67
C GLU A 77 27.84 -20.63 -11.84
N ALA A 78 29.15 -20.36 -11.83
CA ALA A 78 29.82 -19.67 -12.93
C ALA A 78 31.24 -20.18 -13.13
N ILE A 79 31.78 -20.03 -14.34
CA ILE A 79 33.18 -20.35 -14.65
C ILE A 79 33.86 -19.08 -15.15
N LEU A 80 34.80 -18.56 -14.35
CA LEU A 80 35.66 -17.46 -14.76
C LEU A 80 36.86 -18.02 -15.54
N ASN A 81 36.99 -17.60 -16.80
CA ASN A 81 38.11 -17.98 -17.66
C ASN A 81 39.10 -16.83 -17.77
N PHE A 82 40.33 -17.05 -17.28
CA PHE A 82 41.43 -16.11 -17.35
C PHE A 82 42.40 -16.54 -18.44
N ARG A 83 42.62 -15.65 -19.42
CA ARG A 83 43.69 -15.81 -20.40
C ARG A 83 44.80 -14.82 -20.09
N TYR A 84 46.01 -15.33 -19.94
CA TYR A 84 47.19 -14.48 -19.80
C TYR A 84 48.23 -14.82 -20.86
N SER A 85 48.82 -13.80 -21.45
CA SER A 85 49.95 -13.93 -22.38
C SER A 85 50.97 -12.83 -22.10
N GLY A 86 52.24 -13.10 -22.36
CA GLY A 86 53.30 -12.10 -22.24
C GLY A 86 54.65 -12.60 -22.73
N GLY A 87 55.57 -11.66 -22.98
CA GLY A 87 56.92 -11.97 -23.45
C GLY A 87 56.95 -12.56 -24.87
N PRO A 88 58.02 -13.29 -25.24
CA PRO A 88 58.17 -13.90 -26.57
C PRO A 88 56.98 -14.81 -26.94
N GLY A 89 56.44 -15.55 -25.97
CA GLY A 89 55.28 -16.41 -26.20
C GLY A 89 54.03 -15.66 -26.65
N HIS A 90 53.81 -14.41 -26.22
CA HIS A 90 52.71 -13.59 -26.74
C HIS A 90 52.92 -13.21 -28.21
N ILE A 91 54.15 -12.88 -28.60
CA ILE A 91 54.51 -12.54 -29.98
C ILE A 91 54.29 -13.76 -30.89
N ASP A 92 54.56 -14.95 -30.38
CA ASP A 92 54.33 -16.23 -31.07
C ASP A 92 52.87 -16.75 -30.95
N GLY A 93 51.96 -15.96 -30.38
CA GLY A 93 50.53 -16.30 -30.27
C GLY A 93 50.15 -17.26 -29.13
N TYR A 94 51.09 -17.63 -28.26
CA TYR A 94 50.83 -18.46 -27.09
C TYR A 94 50.24 -17.67 -25.93
N TYR A 95 49.30 -18.31 -25.25
CA TYR A 95 48.73 -17.85 -23.99
C TYR A 95 48.51 -19.04 -23.05
N ARG A 96 48.34 -18.74 -21.78
CA ARG A 96 47.88 -19.70 -20.78
C ARG A 96 46.42 -19.41 -20.49
N ASN A 97 45.66 -20.49 -20.32
CA ASN A 97 44.26 -20.43 -19.95
C ASN A 97 44.12 -21.03 -18.55
N LEU A 98 43.39 -20.35 -17.68
CA LEU A 98 43.03 -20.79 -16.34
C LEU A 98 41.52 -20.67 -16.21
N SER A 99 40.86 -21.70 -15.71
CA SER A 99 39.42 -21.69 -15.42
C SER A 99 39.20 -21.81 -13.92
N LEU A 100 38.38 -20.95 -13.35
CA LEU A 100 37.98 -20.95 -11.95
C LEU A 100 36.47 -21.15 -11.87
N GLY A 101 36.04 -22.26 -11.27
CA GLY A 101 34.64 -22.45 -10.91
C GLY A 101 34.27 -21.60 -9.70
N LEU A 102 33.11 -20.95 -9.77
CA LEU A 102 32.46 -20.22 -8.70
C LEU A 102 31.13 -20.91 -8.40
N HIS A 103 30.92 -21.23 -7.13
CA HIS A 103 29.65 -21.71 -6.59
C HIS A 103 29.24 -20.75 -5.48
N VAL A 104 28.09 -20.11 -5.64
CA VAL A 104 27.57 -19.11 -4.69
C VAL A 104 26.19 -19.56 -4.24
N GLU A 105 26.04 -19.76 -2.93
CA GLU A 105 24.76 -20.05 -2.30
C GLU A 105 24.24 -18.77 -1.66
N VAL A 106 23.04 -18.37 -2.06
CA VAL A 106 22.38 -17.18 -1.55
C VAL A 106 21.24 -17.61 -0.65
N GLU A 107 21.40 -17.36 0.64
CA GLU A 107 20.37 -17.53 1.65
C GLU A 107 19.81 -16.17 2.06
N PRO A 108 18.53 -15.90 1.80
CA PRO A 108 17.85 -14.69 2.27
C PRO A 108 17.78 -14.66 3.80
N SER A 109 18.02 -13.47 4.38
CA SER A 109 18.01 -13.26 5.84
C SER A 109 16.64 -12.85 6.39
N VAL A 110 15.82 -12.22 5.57
CA VAL A 110 14.48 -11.76 5.93
C VAL A 110 13.54 -11.98 4.75
N PHE A 111 12.30 -12.35 5.05
CA PHE A 111 11.25 -12.52 4.05
C PHE A 111 9.94 -11.93 4.51
N PHE A 112 9.14 -11.52 3.53
CA PHE A 112 7.76 -11.17 3.74
C PHE A 112 6.88 -12.33 3.30
N THR A 113 6.13 -12.91 4.23
CA THR A 113 5.26 -14.07 3.95
C THR A 113 3.88 -13.65 3.47
N ARG A 114 3.39 -12.50 3.91
CA ARG A 114 2.09 -11.93 3.52
C ARG A 114 2.14 -10.42 3.48
N VAL A 115 1.29 -9.85 2.64
CA VAL A 115 1.06 -8.40 2.55
C VAL A 115 -0.42 -8.09 2.52
N SER A 116 -0.82 -7.03 3.23
CA SER A 116 -2.18 -6.49 3.19
C SER A 116 -2.16 -5.00 3.53
N THR A 117 -3.30 -4.32 3.36
CA THR A 117 -3.43 -2.89 3.64
C THR A 117 -4.63 -2.62 4.52
N LEU A 118 -4.51 -1.68 5.46
CA LEU A 118 -5.63 -1.12 6.21
C LEU A 118 -5.80 0.36 5.89
N PRO A 119 -7.04 0.88 5.82
CA PRO A 119 -7.25 2.31 5.69
C PRO A 119 -6.65 3.05 6.89
N ALA A 120 -6.12 4.25 6.63
CA ALA A 120 -5.75 5.18 7.70
C ALA A 120 -6.89 6.20 7.93
N THR A 121 -6.66 7.07 8.88
CA THR A 121 -7.56 8.17 9.26
C THR A 121 -7.75 9.16 8.11
N SER A 122 -6.67 9.47 7.40
CA SER A 122 -6.69 10.26 6.17
C SER A 122 -6.93 9.40 4.94
N THR A 123 -7.76 9.89 4.01
CA THR A 123 -8.01 9.24 2.71
C THR A 123 -6.75 9.14 1.83
N ARG A 124 -5.72 9.95 2.14
CA ARG A 124 -4.42 10.02 1.46
C ARG A 124 -3.39 9.06 2.03
N GLN A 125 -3.69 8.39 3.14
CA GLN A 125 -2.77 7.48 3.81
C GLN A 125 -3.39 6.08 3.96
N CYS A 126 -2.54 5.10 4.18
CA CYS A 126 -2.94 3.76 4.58
C CYS A 126 -1.83 3.08 5.38
N HIS A 127 -2.17 1.99 6.07
CA HIS A 127 -1.19 1.15 6.75
C HIS A 127 -0.89 -0.07 5.88
N LEU A 128 0.36 -0.21 5.44
CA LEU A 128 0.88 -1.40 4.80
C LEU A 128 1.28 -2.40 5.89
N LEU A 129 0.65 -3.58 5.87
CA LEU A 129 0.91 -4.66 6.80
C LEU A 129 1.78 -5.72 6.14
N LEU A 130 2.91 -6.04 6.75
CA LEU A 130 3.88 -7.02 6.27
C LEU A 130 4.11 -8.09 7.35
N ASP A 131 3.92 -9.35 7.01
CA ASP A 131 4.29 -10.46 7.91
C ASP A 131 5.76 -10.80 7.68
N VAL A 132 6.62 -10.31 8.57
CA VAL A 132 8.08 -10.38 8.47
C VAL A 132 8.60 -11.63 9.16
N PHE A 133 9.33 -12.46 8.44
CA PHE A 133 9.94 -13.69 8.93
C PHE A 133 11.47 -13.58 8.96
N ASN A 134 12.06 -13.92 10.11
CA ASN A 134 13.51 -14.04 10.28
C ASN A 134 13.96 -15.48 9.99
N SER A 135 14.61 -15.69 8.84
CA SER A 135 15.16 -17.00 8.44
C SER A 135 16.52 -17.30 9.05
N THR A 136 17.12 -16.37 9.79
CA THR A 136 18.45 -16.56 10.38
C THR A 136 18.37 -17.17 11.77
N GLU A 137 19.48 -17.76 12.22
CA GLU A 137 19.65 -18.22 13.61
C GLU A 137 19.98 -17.09 14.61
N HIS A 138 20.02 -15.85 14.14
CA HIS A 138 20.41 -14.69 14.94
C HIS A 138 19.23 -13.74 15.15
N GLU A 139 19.34 -12.87 16.15
CA GLU A 139 18.41 -11.76 16.31
C GLU A 139 18.55 -10.79 15.13
N LEU A 140 17.42 -10.45 14.51
CA LEU A 140 17.31 -9.56 13.38
C LEU A 140 16.46 -8.36 13.77
N ILE A 141 16.96 -7.16 13.48
CA ILE A 141 16.23 -5.91 13.66
C ILE A 141 15.79 -5.44 12.28
N ILE A 142 14.50 -5.18 12.10
CA ILE A 142 13.96 -4.58 10.88
C ILE A 142 13.42 -3.19 11.20
N SER A 143 13.80 -2.22 10.38
CA SER A 143 13.42 -0.83 10.51
C SER A 143 12.85 -0.34 9.19
N ALA A 144 11.80 0.48 9.23
CA ALA A 144 11.26 1.17 8.07
C ALA A 144 11.20 2.67 8.36
N LYS A 145 11.14 3.48 7.30
CA LYS A 145 11.12 4.94 7.43
C LYS A 145 9.95 5.40 8.31
N ASN A 146 10.25 6.18 9.35
CA ASN A 146 9.30 6.74 10.31
C ASN A 146 8.51 5.69 11.14
N ASN A 147 9.04 4.47 11.29
CA ASN A 147 8.44 3.43 12.12
C ASN A 147 9.36 3.02 13.26
N GLU A 148 8.80 2.38 14.30
CA GLU A 148 9.60 1.76 15.36
C GLU A 148 10.32 0.51 14.84
N ASP A 149 11.51 0.26 15.39
CA ASP A 149 12.29 -0.93 15.08
C ASP A 149 11.57 -2.18 15.59
N LEU A 150 11.42 -3.17 14.72
CA LEU A 150 10.88 -4.47 15.05
C LEU A 150 12.03 -5.46 15.24
N VAL A 151 12.10 -6.06 16.42
CA VAL A 151 13.11 -7.07 16.77
C VAL A 151 12.50 -8.46 16.60
N LEU A 152 13.18 -9.33 15.87
CA LEU A 152 12.77 -10.70 15.57
C LEU A 152 13.82 -11.69 16.05
N HIS A 153 13.38 -12.69 16.81
CA HIS A 153 14.21 -13.85 17.16
C HIS A 153 14.33 -14.84 16.00
N ALA A 154 15.23 -15.82 16.14
CA ALA A 154 15.47 -16.83 15.12
C ALA A 154 14.19 -17.61 14.78
N GLY A 155 13.83 -17.67 13.50
CA GLY A 155 12.61 -18.35 13.03
C GLY A 155 11.30 -17.66 13.44
N GLU A 156 11.34 -16.44 13.96
CA GLU A 156 10.14 -15.70 14.36
C GLU A 156 9.47 -15.04 13.15
N CYS A 157 8.14 -15.01 13.16
CA CYS A 157 7.32 -14.28 12.19
C CYS A 157 6.42 -13.28 12.93
N GLN A 158 6.55 -11.99 12.64
CA GLN A 158 5.72 -10.95 13.25
C GLN A 158 5.20 -9.96 12.22
N ARG A 159 3.98 -9.45 12.46
CA ARG A 159 3.35 -8.43 11.62
C ARG A 159 3.91 -7.05 11.94
N MET A 160 4.48 -6.40 10.92
CA MET A 160 4.90 -5.01 10.92
C MET A 160 3.82 -4.17 10.21
N ALA A 161 3.44 -3.04 10.80
CA ALA A 161 2.52 -2.08 10.19
C ALA A 161 3.26 -0.78 9.88
N ILE A 162 3.26 -0.35 8.62
CA ILE A 162 3.94 0.86 8.16
C ILE A 162 2.89 1.83 7.64
N GLN A 163 2.77 3.02 8.24
CA GLN A 163 1.92 4.07 7.71
C GLN A 163 2.58 4.72 6.50
N VAL A 164 1.89 4.75 5.37
CA VAL A 164 2.39 5.28 4.10
C VAL A 164 1.39 6.24 3.47
N ASP A 165 1.94 7.29 2.83
CA ASP A 165 1.17 8.10 1.90
C ASP A 165 0.87 7.28 0.65
N LYS A 166 -0.36 7.39 0.16
CA LYS A 166 -0.77 6.76 -1.10
C LYS A 166 0.00 7.38 -2.26
N PHE A 167 0.25 6.56 -3.28
CA PHE A 167 1.14 6.85 -4.39
C PHE A 167 0.36 7.37 -5.59
N THR A 168 0.82 8.49 -6.16
CA THR A 168 0.36 8.93 -7.47
C THR A 168 1.17 8.19 -8.54
N PHE A 169 0.73 6.99 -8.91
CA PHE A 169 1.38 6.30 -10.01
C PHE A 169 1.14 7.05 -11.31
N GLU A 170 2.20 7.50 -11.97
CA GLU A 170 2.09 8.00 -13.33
C GLU A 170 1.59 6.86 -14.22
N SER A 171 0.38 7.00 -14.77
CA SER A 171 -0.01 6.24 -15.95
C SER A 171 0.84 6.76 -17.10
N TYR A 172 2.04 6.20 -17.31
CA TYR A 172 2.87 6.53 -18.47
C TYR A 172 1.98 6.71 -19.70
N PRO A 173 2.11 7.81 -20.46
CA PRO A 173 1.23 8.02 -21.59
C PRO A 173 1.33 6.79 -22.49
N ASP A 174 0.18 6.24 -22.86
CA ASP A 174 0.06 5.56 -24.14
C ASP A 174 0.35 6.64 -25.19
N SER A 175 1.62 7.00 -25.39
CA SER A 175 2.02 7.86 -26.49
C SER A 175 1.87 7.04 -27.76
N PRO A 176 0.91 7.36 -28.66
CA PRO A 176 0.86 6.75 -29.98
C PRO A 176 1.90 7.46 -30.82
N GLY A 177 3.16 7.11 -30.62
CA GLY A 177 4.29 7.75 -31.27
C GLY A 177 5.58 7.35 -30.58
N GLU A 178 6.32 6.45 -31.22
CA GLU A 178 7.72 6.11 -30.89
C GLU A 178 7.96 5.31 -29.60
N ARG A 179 7.45 4.07 -29.57
CA ARG A 179 8.24 2.89 -29.11
C ARG A 179 7.55 1.59 -29.55
N THR A 180 8.13 1.01 -30.60
CA THR A 180 8.17 -0.43 -30.88
C THR A 180 6.84 -1.15 -31.14
N GLN A 181 6.55 -1.34 -32.43
CA GLN A 181 5.46 -2.18 -32.99
C GLN A 181 5.52 -3.69 -32.62
N TYR A 182 6.23 -4.10 -31.56
CA TYR A 182 6.41 -5.53 -31.22
C TYR A 182 6.54 -5.86 -29.71
N ALA A 183 6.14 -4.97 -28.79
CA ALA A 183 6.12 -5.34 -27.37
C ALA A 183 4.83 -6.12 -27.05
N ASN A 184 4.97 -7.33 -26.49
CA ASN A 184 3.84 -8.12 -26.02
C ASN A 184 3.11 -7.33 -24.91
N PRO A 185 1.79 -7.09 -24.98
CA PRO A 185 1.06 -6.30 -23.99
C PRO A 185 1.25 -6.80 -22.56
N LYS A 186 1.46 -8.11 -22.36
CA LYS A 186 1.76 -8.69 -21.04
C LYS A 186 3.09 -8.23 -20.46
N GLN A 187 4.13 -8.11 -21.29
CA GLN A 187 5.46 -7.67 -20.84
C GLN A 187 5.44 -6.19 -20.42
N LEU A 188 4.70 -5.35 -21.15
CA LEU A 188 4.56 -3.93 -20.80
C LEU A 188 3.82 -3.72 -19.48
N GLU A 189 2.81 -4.54 -19.20
CA GLU A 189 2.08 -4.50 -17.92
C GLU A 189 2.98 -4.94 -16.75
N GLU A 190 3.79 -5.97 -16.96
CA GLU A 190 4.77 -6.45 -15.98
C GLU A 190 5.86 -5.40 -15.69
N GLU A 191 6.41 -4.75 -16.72
CA GLU A 191 7.34 -3.61 -16.56
C GLU A 191 6.71 -2.45 -15.78
N ARG A 192 5.45 -2.12 -16.07
CA ARG A 192 4.70 -1.09 -15.32
C ARG A 192 4.52 -1.49 -13.86
N LYS A 193 4.17 -2.75 -13.58
CA LYS A 193 4.03 -3.26 -12.22
C LYS A 193 5.37 -3.21 -11.47
N GLN A 194 6.45 -3.59 -12.13
CA GLN A 194 7.79 -3.57 -11.55
C GLN A 194 8.23 -2.13 -11.23
N ALA A 195 7.99 -1.17 -12.13
CA ALA A 195 8.29 0.23 -11.90
C ALA A 195 7.53 0.81 -10.69
N LYS A 196 6.24 0.48 -10.54
CA LYS A 196 5.44 0.86 -9.36
C LYS A 196 6.01 0.26 -8.07
N SER A 197 6.37 -1.02 -8.13
CA SER A 197 6.90 -1.76 -6.98
C SER A 197 8.24 -1.17 -6.51
N LEU A 198 9.11 -0.79 -7.44
CA LEU A 198 10.37 -0.11 -7.16
C LEU A 198 10.14 1.27 -6.53
N GLU A 199 9.17 2.06 -7.01
CA GLU A 199 8.82 3.34 -6.39
C GLU A 199 8.36 3.16 -4.93
N ILE A 200 7.52 2.15 -4.67
CA ILE A 200 7.05 1.82 -3.32
C ILE A 200 8.24 1.42 -2.45
N ASN A 201 9.09 0.52 -2.92
CA ASN A 201 10.25 0.02 -2.18
C ASN A 201 11.19 1.17 -1.75
N ASN A 202 11.48 2.09 -2.68
CA ASN A 202 12.30 3.28 -2.41
C ASN A 202 11.68 4.24 -1.38
N LYS A 203 10.35 4.30 -1.26
CA LYS A 203 9.70 5.15 -0.24
C LYS A 203 9.63 4.47 1.13
N LEU A 204 9.47 3.14 1.17
CA LEU A 204 9.41 2.37 2.41
C LEU A 204 10.77 2.33 3.12
N ASP A 205 11.87 2.21 2.36
CA ASP A 205 13.25 2.22 2.87
C ASP A 205 13.42 1.22 4.02
N ILE A 206 13.05 -0.03 3.76
CA ILE A 206 13.09 -1.10 4.77
C ILE A 206 14.51 -1.65 4.84
N VAL A 207 15.11 -1.57 6.02
CA VAL A 207 16.48 -2.01 6.29
C VAL A 207 16.44 -3.06 7.40
N TRP A 208 17.21 -4.13 7.23
CA TRP A 208 17.43 -5.15 8.25
C TRP A 208 18.87 -5.12 8.75
N LYS A 209 19.06 -5.49 10.01
CA LYS A 209 20.36 -5.55 10.69
C LYS A 209 20.46 -6.79 11.55
N ILE A 210 21.62 -7.44 11.51
CA ILE A 210 21.97 -8.56 12.40
C ILE A 210 23.15 -8.08 13.25
N PRO A 211 22.90 -7.56 14.47
CA PRO A 211 23.92 -6.92 15.29
C PRO A 211 25.11 -7.83 15.62
N SER A 212 24.83 -9.10 15.91
CA SER A 212 25.83 -10.11 16.25
C SER A 212 26.86 -10.36 15.14
N LEU A 213 26.44 -10.23 13.88
CA LEU A 213 27.28 -10.45 12.69
C LEU A 213 27.82 -9.15 12.09
N LYS A 214 27.39 -7.98 12.59
CA LYS A 214 27.65 -6.66 12.00
C LYS A 214 27.29 -6.62 10.51
N ARG A 215 26.14 -7.22 10.16
CA ARG A 215 25.60 -7.24 8.81
C ARG A 215 24.33 -6.41 8.74
N GLU A 216 24.12 -5.76 7.63
CA GLU A 216 22.91 -5.01 7.32
C GLU A 216 22.61 -5.11 5.81
N GLY A 217 21.36 -4.85 5.46
CA GLY A 217 20.92 -4.83 4.08
C GLY A 217 19.51 -4.26 3.93
N GLU A 218 19.08 -4.09 2.69
CA GLU A 218 17.73 -3.63 2.36
C GLU A 218 16.79 -4.83 2.19
N ALA A 219 15.51 -4.68 2.56
CA ALA A 219 14.46 -5.66 2.35
C ALA A 219 13.47 -5.16 1.29
N SER A 220 13.36 -5.91 0.19
CA SER A 220 12.47 -5.57 -0.92
C SER A 220 11.07 -6.14 -0.73
N VAL A 221 10.04 -5.34 -1.00
CA VAL A 221 8.64 -5.79 -1.08
C VAL A 221 8.20 -6.14 -2.51
N GLU A 222 9.07 -5.97 -3.51
CA GLU A 222 8.69 -6.07 -4.93
C GLU A 222 8.05 -7.43 -5.29
N GLY A 223 8.51 -8.51 -4.68
CA GLY A 223 8.01 -9.86 -4.93
C GLY A 223 6.63 -10.20 -4.35
N ILE A 224 6.18 -9.44 -3.34
CA ILE A 224 4.95 -9.76 -2.60
C ILE A 224 3.77 -8.85 -2.96
N LEU A 225 4.03 -7.71 -3.61
CA LEU A 225 2.99 -6.74 -3.99
C LEU A 225 2.08 -7.33 -5.09
N ASN A 226 0.84 -7.63 -4.69
CA ASN A 226 -0.23 -8.04 -5.60
C ASN A 226 -1.02 -6.83 -6.13
N GLN A 227 -1.85 -7.04 -7.15
CA GLN A 227 -2.60 -5.95 -7.78
C GLN A 227 -3.56 -5.25 -6.81
N VAL A 228 -4.20 -6.00 -5.90
CA VAL A 228 -5.13 -5.45 -4.91
C VAL A 228 -4.42 -4.48 -3.96
N VAL A 229 -3.24 -4.86 -3.46
CA VAL A 229 -2.43 -3.99 -2.59
C VAL A 229 -1.96 -2.76 -3.36
N LEU A 230 -1.54 -2.91 -4.63
CA LEU A 230 -1.17 -1.77 -5.47
C LEU A 230 -2.34 -0.80 -5.68
N ASP A 231 -3.56 -1.32 -5.87
CA ASP A 231 -4.77 -0.51 -6.03
C ASP A 231 -5.12 0.25 -4.74
N HIS A 232 -4.93 -0.37 -3.56
CA HIS A 232 -5.13 0.30 -2.27
C HIS A 232 -4.06 1.34 -1.94
N LEU A 233 -2.81 1.08 -2.35
CA LEU A 233 -1.69 2.02 -2.23
C LEU A 233 -1.81 3.18 -3.22
N GLN A 234 -2.57 3.03 -4.31
CA GLN A 234 -2.77 4.07 -5.30
C GLN A 234 -3.63 5.20 -4.73
N LEU A 235 -3.17 6.44 -4.89
CA LEU A 235 -3.96 7.62 -4.58
C LEU A 235 -5.09 7.76 -5.62
N ALA A 236 -6.31 8.04 -5.13
CA ALA A 236 -7.46 8.28 -6.00
C ALA A 236 -7.15 9.42 -6.98
N PRO A 237 -7.36 9.25 -8.29
CA PRO A 237 -7.08 10.30 -9.29
C PRO A 237 -7.94 11.55 -9.11
N LEU A 238 -9.11 11.39 -8.49
CA LEU A 238 -9.96 12.49 -8.07
C LEU A 238 -9.84 12.65 -6.57
N GLN A 239 -9.42 13.84 -6.17
CA GLN A 239 -9.18 14.16 -4.78
C GLN A 239 -10.24 15.10 -4.27
N TRP A 240 -10.84 14.71 -3.15
CA TRP A 240 -11.92 15.46 -2.52
C TRP A 240 -11.45 15.97 -1.18
N ASP A 241 -11.46 17.29 -1.04
CA ASP A 241 -11.19 17.97 0.23
C ASP A 241 -12.49 18.62 0.69
N VAL A 242 -12.94 18.30 1.90
CA VAL A 242 -14.14 18.91 2.49
C VAL A 242 -13.73 19.78 3.66
N LEU A 243 -14.16 21.03 3.66
CA LEU A 243 -13.90 21.98 4.72
C LEU A 243 -15.22 22.47 5.33
N VAL A 244 -15.25 22.52 6.66
CA VAL A 244 -16.35 23.10 7.44
C VAL A 244 -15.79 24.27 8.20
N GLU A 245 -16.32 25.48 7.97
CA GLU A 245 -15.78 26.74 8.53
C GLU A 245 -14.27 26.93 8.24
N GLY A 246 -13.83 26.52 7.05
CA GLY A 246 -12.43 26.59 6.62
C GLY A 246 -11.50 25.57 7.28
N LYS A 247 -12.01 24.65 8.12
CA LYS A 247 -11.24 23.56 8.71
C LYS A 247 -11.44 22.28 7.90
N PRO A 248 -10.37 21.56 7.52
CA PRO A 248 -10.51 20.29 6.81
C PRO A 248 -11.17 19.23 7.70
N CYS A 249 -12.11 18.48 7.12
CA CYS A 249 -12.80 17.37 7.77
C CYS A 249 -12.22 16.06 7.22
N ASP A 250 -11.21 15.53 7.91
CA ASP A 250 -10.76 14.15 7.76
C ASP A 250 -11.52 13.23 8.72
N SER A 251 -11.44 11.90 8.51
CA SER A 251 -12.33 10.89 9.10
C SER A 251 -12.40 10.84 10.65
N ASP A 252 -11.60 11.62 11.37
CA ASP A 252 -11.58 11.68 12.84
C ASP A 252 -11.76 13.09 13.43
N ILE A 253 -11.86 14.13 12.59
CA ILE A 253 -11.95 15.51 13.06
C ILE A 253 -13.43 15.91 13.15
N VAL A 254 -13.89 16.11 14.38
CA VAL A 254 -15.23 16.66 14.65
C VAL A 254 -15.19 18.17 14.46
N ALA A 255 -15.98 18.68 13.52
CA ALA A 255 -16.16 20.12 13.34
C ALA A 255 -17.25 20.63 14.30
N ASP A 256 -16.87 21.42 15.30
CA ASP A 256 -17.84 22.06 16.19
C ASP A 256 -18.47 23.30 15.54
N CYS A 257 -19.79 23.44 15.65
CA CYS A 257 -20.54 24.60 15.18
C CYS A 257 -21.62 25.05 16.17
N THR A 258 -22.07 26.30 16.03
CA THR A 258 -23.12 26.88 16.87
C THR A 258 -24.50 26.68 16.24
N VAL A 259 -25.46 26.16 17.02
CA VAL A 259 -26.86 26.08 16.60
C VAL A 259 -27.41 27.47 16.30
N GLY A 260 -28.09 27.60 15.15
CA GLY A 260 -28.69 28.84 14.68
C GLY A 260 -27.79 29.71 13.79
N ASP A 261 -26.48 29.45 13.72
CA ASP A 261 -25.58 30.13 12.82
C ASP A 261 -25.38 29.32 11.52
N PRO A 262 -25.33 29.97 10.34
CA PRO A 262 -25.05 29.29 9.09
C PRO A 262 -23.57 28.84 9.05
N VAL A 263 -23.39 27.54 8.87
CA VAL A 263 -22.09 26.86 8.80
C VAL A 263 -21.69 26.67 7.34
N LYS A 264 -20.59 27.30 6.93
CA LYS A 264 -20.03 27.21 5.58
C LYS A 264 -19.45 25.82 5.35
N LEU A 265 -19.91 25.18 4.27
CA LEU A 265 -19.40 23.92 3.76
C LEU A 265 -18.72 24.15 2.41
N GLU A 266 -17.47 23.74 2.28
CA GLU A 266 -16.71 23.83 1.04
C GLU A 266 -16.29 22.42 0.63
N VAL A 267 -16.64 22.02 -0.60
CA VAL A 267 -16.20 20.75 -1.18
C VAL A 267 -15.34 21.08 -2.39
N LYS A 268 -14.06 20.73 -2.32
CA LYS A 268 -13.09 20.96 -3.38
C LYS A 268 -12.75 19.64 -4.06
N LEU A 269 -12.99 19.59 -5.37
CA LEU A 269 -12.52 18.54 -6.25
C LEU A 269 -11.21 18.98 -6.90
N THR A 270 -10.15 18.19 -6.74
CA THR A 270 -8.88 18.37 -7.47
C THR A 270 -8.69 17.19 -8.41
N ASN A 271 -8.50 17.46 -9.70
CA ASN A 271 -8.28 16.44 -10.71
C ASN A 271 -6.78 16.17 -10.89
N TRP A 272 -6.29 15.05 -10.35
CA TRP A 272 -4.92 14.57 -10.56
C TRP A 272 -4.80 13.60 -11.73
N SER A 273 -5.90 13.31 -12.42
CA SER A 273 -5.89 12.46 -13.61
C SER A 273 -5.38 13.21 -14.84
N LYS A 274 -5.00 12.46 -15.87
CA LYS A 274 -4.54 13.00 -17.16
C LYS A 274 -5.68 13.42 -18.09
N HIS A 275 -6.92 13.15 -17.70
CA HIS A 275 -8.09 13.40 -18.54
C HIS A 275 -8.99 14.44 -17.92
N ASN A 276 -9.79 15.07 -18.76
CA ASN A 276 -10.90 15.90 -18.31
C ASN A 276 -11.94 14.99 -17.63
N VAL A 277 -12.47 15.42 -16.50
CA VAL A 277 -13.42 14.65 -15.69
C VAL A 277 -14.68 15.49 -15.48
N GLY A 278 -15.86 14.86 -15.53
CA GLY A 278 -17.14 15.54 -15.41
C GLY A 278 -17.86 15.77 -16.73
N PRO A 279 -19.07 16.35 -16.72
CA PRO A 279 -19.67 17.07 -15.58
C PRO A 279 -20.24 16.15 -14.49
N PHE A 280 -20.27 16.66 -13.26
CA PHE A 280 -20.74 15.94 -12.08
C PHE A 280 -21.85 16.69 -11.35
N SER A 281 -22.73 15.94 -10.69
CA SER A 281 -23.61 16.47 -9.65
C SER A 281 -23.26 15.86 -8.30
N LEU A 282 -23.07 16.74 -7.32
CA LEU A 282 -22.69 16.42 -5.95
C LEU A 282 -23.88 16.74 -5.04
N THR A 283 -24.47 15.74 -4.41
CA THR A 283 -25.58 15.93 -3.47
C THR A 283 -25.13 15.64 -2.06
N VAL A 284 -25.25 16.61 -1.16
CA VAL A 284 -24.88 16.45 0.25
C VAL A 284 -26.14 16.15 1.06
N ILE A 285 -26.14 15.03 1.78
CA ILE A 285 -27.29 14.56 2.54
C ILE A 285 -26.87 14.38 4.01
N PRO A 286 -27.37 15.21 4.94
CA PRO A 286 -27.08 15.05 6.35
C PRO A 286 -27.84 13.85 6.91
N TYR A 287 -27.23 13.20 7.90
CA TYR A 287 -27.84 12.13 8.67
C TYR A 287 -27.33 12.18 10.12
N GLN A 288 -28.05 11.52 11.01
CA GLN A 288 -27.58 11.23 12.36
C GLN A 288 -27.36 9.73 12.51
N ASP A 289 -26.29 9.34 13.19
CA ASP A 289 -26.07 7.97 13.65
C ASP A 289 -26.07 7.99 15.18
N TYR A 290 -26.95 7.21 15.79
CA TYR A 290 -27.05 7.07 17.25
C TYR A 290 -26.11 5.97 17.77
N GLN A 291 -25.00 5.71 17.07
CA GLN A 291 -23.99 4.70 17.37
C GLN A 291 -24.54 3.26 17.40
N ASN A 292 -25.64 3.04 16.68
CA ASN A 292 -26.26 1.73 16.51
C ASN A 292 -26.16 1.25 15.04
N GLY A 293 -25.49 2.01 14.18
CA GLY A 293 -25.36 1.73 12.75
C GLY A 293 -26.64 2.02 11.95
N VAL A 294 -27.66 2.62 12.58
CA VAL A 294 -28.89 3.04 11.90
C VAL A 294 -28.77 4.53 11.56
N HIS A 295 -28.62 4.82 10.29
CA HIS A 295 -28.57 6.18 9.79
C HIS A 295 -29.97 6.80 9.70
N ASN A 296 -30.24 7.82 10.51
CA ASN A 296 -31.44 8.63 10.41
C ASN A 296 -31.25 9.79 9.43
N TYR A 297 -31.95 9.74 8.31
CA TYR A 297 -31.95 10.79 7.28
C TYR A 297 -33.13 11.76 7.40
N ASP A 298 -34.13 11.46 8.23
CA ASP A 298 -35.29 12.32 8.43
C ASP A 298 -34.97 13.38 9.48
N LEU A 299 -34.34 14.46 9.02
CA LEU A 299 -33.83 15.54 9.86
C LEU A 299 -34.53 16.88 9.60
N GLN A 300 -35.78 16.86 9.10
CA GLN A 300 -36.49 18.06 8.66
C GLN A 300 -36.51 19.19 9.70
N ASP A 301 -36.56 18.85 10.99
CA ASP A 301 -36.60 19.82 12.09
C ASP A 301 -35.23 20.08 12.73
N GLY A 302 -34.18 19.36 12.34
CA GLY A 302 -32.86 19.39 12.99
C GLY A 302 -31.77 20.11 12.20
N ILE A 303 -31.80 20.03 10.87
CA ILE A 303 -30.81 20.64 9.97
C ILE A 303 -31.45 21.01 8.64
N THR A 304 -31.05 22.15 8.07
CA THR A 304 -31.47 22.55 6.72
C THR A 304 -30.29 23.09 5.92
N PHE A 305 -30.36 22.97 4.60
CA PHE A 305 -29.45 23.69 3.71
C PHE A 305 -29.92 25.11 3.50
N VAL A 306 -28.96 26.04 3.47
CA VAL A 306 -29.16 27.38 2.95
C VAL A 306 -28.95 27.32 1.44
N GLY A 307 -30.05 27.17 0.69
CA GLY A 307 -30.03 27.03 -0.77
C GLY A 307 -30.16 25.57 -1.23
N SER A 308 -29.48 25.22 -2.33
CA SER A 308 -29.48 23.86 -2.88
C SER A 308 -28.54 22.95 -2.10
N ASN A 309 -28.97 21.71 -1.84
CA ASN A 309 -28.11 20.65 -1.33
C ASN A 309 -27.33 19.90 -2.44
N THR A 310 -27.64 20.22 -3.70
CA THR A 310 -27.00 19.65 -4.88
C THR A 310 -26.21 20.71 -5.62
N PHE A 311 -24.92 20.43 -5.85
CA PHE A 311 -23.98 21.28 -6.55
C PHE A 311 -23.65 20.67 -7.90
N TYR A 312 -23.51 21.49 -8.93
CA TYR A 312 -23.09 21.06 -10.25
C TYR A 312 -21.63 21.48 -10.46
N ILE A 313 -20.82 20.50 -10.83
CA ILE A 313 -19.41 20.68 -11.14
C ILE A 313 -19.25 20.48 -12.65
N ASP A 314 -18.85 21.54 -13.34
CA ASP A 314 -18.48 21.45 -14.75
C ASP A 314 -17.22 20.59 -14.94
N THR A 315 -16.91 20.29 -16.21
CA THR A 315 -15.73 19.50 -16.56
C THR A 315 -14.44 20.12 -15.98
N VAL A 316 -13.74 19.37 -15.13
CA VAL A 316 -12.47 19.77 -14.50
C VAL A 316 -11.30 19.23 -15.33
N LYS A 317 -10.39 20.10 -15.78
CA LYS A 317 -9.21 19.68 -16.56
C LYS A 317 -8.13 19.07 -15.66
N PRO A 318 -7.15 18.35 -16.23
CA PRO A 318 -5.99 17.86 -15.48
C PRO A 318 -5.32 18.96 -14.67
N THR A 319 -4.97 18.66 -13.42
CA THR A 319 -4.34 19.57 -12.43
C THR A 319 -5.17 20.79 -12.01
N GLU A 320 -6.37 20.97 -12.57
CA GLU A 320 -7.29 22.00 -12.14
C GLU A 320 -8.12 21.53 -10.93
N ASN A 321 -8.74 22.50 -10.25
CA ASN A 321 -9.67 22.25 -9.17
C ASN A 321 -10.99 22.97 -9.41
N SER A 322 -12.05 22.40 -8.86
CA SER A 322 -13.38 23.02 -8.79
C SER A 322 -13.84 23.03 -7.34
N MET A 323 -14.52 24.10 -6.94
CA MET A 323 -14.94 24.30 -5.56
C MET A 323 -16.45 24.56 -5.52
N CYS A 324 -17.15 23.73 -4.77
CA CYS A 324 -18.56 23.91 -4.43
C CYS A 324 -18.65 24.51 -3.04
N VAL A 325 -19.45 25.57 -2.90
CA VAL A 325 -19.67 26.23 -1.61
C VAL A 325 -21.16 26.18 -1.30
N GLY A 326 -21.49 25.70 -0.12
CA GLY A 326 -22.83 25.72 0.45
C GLY A 326 -22.81 26.19 1.90
N ALA A 327 -23.99 26.28 2.50
CA ALA A 327 -24.11 26.52 3.92
C ALA A 327 -25.19 25.62 4.53
N LEU A 328 -24.91 25.11 5.72
CA LEU A 328 -25.78 24.28 6.55
C LEU A 328 -26.25 25.10 7.74
N LEU A 329 -27.51 24.98 8.11
CA LEU A 329 -28.07 25.61 9.31
C LEU A 329 -28.56 24.51 10.23
N PHE A 330 -27.95 24.42 11.41
CA PHE A 330 -28.33 23.47 12.45
C PHE A 330 -29.36 24.11 13.37
N LEU A 331 -30.50 23.46 13.53
CA LEU A 331 -31.64 23.93 14.32
C LEU A 331 -31.68 23.29 15.71
N CYS A 332 -30.99 22.16 15.89
CA CYS A 332 -30.89 21.45 17.16
C CYS A 332 -29.44 21.07 17.46
N THR A 333 -29.13 20.91 18.74
CA THR A 333 -27.83 20.37 19.17
C THR A 333 -27.74 18.87 18.91
N GLY A 334 -26.55 18.40 18.58
CA GLY A 334 -26.27 16.98 18.41
C GLY A 334 -25.08 16.72 17.50
N ASP A 335 -24.78 15.44 17.32
CA ASP A 335 -23.79 14.97 16.34
C ASP A 335 -24.51 14.68 15.01
N PHE A 336 -23.98 15.25 13.93
CA PHE A 336 -24.50 15.13 12.58
C PHE A 336 -23.37 14.69 11.64
N TYR A 337 -23.73 13.93 10.62
CA TYR A 337 -22.81 13.43 9.62
C TYR A 337 -23.30 13.82 8.23
N LEU A 338 -22.36 14.04 7.30
CA LEU A 338 -22.72 14.32 5.90
C LEU A 338 -22.38 13.13 5.02
N ASN A 339 -23.39 12.61 4.34
CA ASN A 339 -23.22 11.67 3.25
C ASN A 339 -23.18 12.45 1.93
N ILE A 340 -22.01 12.51 1.32
CA ILE A 340 -21.81 13.20 0.05
C ILE A 340 -21.97 12.15 -1.06
N LYS A 341 -23.03 12.28 -1.85
CA LYS A 341 -23.30 11.43 -3.00
C LYS A 341 -22.86 12.10 -4.28
N PHE A 342 -22.34 11.29 -5.19
CA PHE A 342 -21.77 11.74 -6.44
C PHE A 342 -22.48 11.03 -7.60
N HIS A 343 -22.88 11.81 -8.61
CA HIS A 343 -23.50 11.32 -9.82
C HIS A 343 -22.82 11.92 -11.05
N GLU A 344 -22.49 11.09 -12.03
CA GLU A 344 -21.91 11.53 -13.29
C GLU A 344 -23.00 11.77 -14.34
N GLY A 345 -22.87 12.88 -15.08
CA GLY A 345 -23.80 13.24 -16.14
C GLY A 345 -23.62 12.40 -17.41
N ASN A 346 -24.49 11.42 -17.62
CA ASN A 346 -24.86 10.83 -18.92
C ASN A 346 -23.80 10.07 -19.74
N LEU A 347 -22.63 9.71 -19.21
CA LEU A 347 -21.72 8.76 -19.86
C LEU A 347 -21.71 7.45 -19.07
N ASN A 348 -22.01 6.33 -19.73
CA ASN A 348 -22.01 4.96 -19.17
C ASN A 348 -20.61 4.45 -18.73
N LYS A 349 -19.72 5.32 -18.28
CA LYS A 349 -18.44 4.97 -17.69
C LYS A 349 -18.53 5.23 -16.19
N GLU A 350 -19.01 4.26 -15.44
CA GLU A 350 -18.90 4.33 -13.99
C GLU A 350 -17.40 4.35 -13.62
N PHE A 351 -16.96 5.42 -12.96
CA PHE A 351 -15.64 5.44 -12.35
C PHE A 351 -15.53 4.28 -11.34
N PRO A 352 -14.35 3.66 -11.21
CA PRO A 352 -14.13 2.70 -10.14
C PRO A 352 -14.47 3.35 -8.79
N PRO A 353 -15.12 2.64 -7.85
CA PRO A 353 -15.44 3.19 -6.53
C PRO A 353 -14.21 3.77 -5.80
N SER A 354 -13.02 3.25 -6.09
CA SER A 354 -11.74 3.75 -5.58
C SER A 354 -11.39 5.18 -5.98
N TRP A 355 -12.04 5.73 -7.02
CA TRP A 355 -11.87 7.12 -7.47
C TRP A 355 -12.81 8.09 -6.72
N LEU A 356 -13.80 7.57 -5.99
CA LEU A 356 -14.88 8.34 -5.37
C LEU A 356 -14.78 8.36 -3.83
N CYS A 357 -13.59 8.10 -3.28
CA CYS A 357 -13.33 8.14 -1.83
C CYS A 357 -13.52 9.57 -1.28
N LEU A 358 -14.74 9.90 -0.89
CA LEU A 358 -15.09 11.12 -0.18
C LEU A 358 -14.83 10.95 1.32
N PRO A 359 -14.29 11.96 2.01
CA PRO A 359 -14.10 11.90 3.46
C PRO A 359 -15.45 11.86 4.16
N SER A 360 -15.52 11.14 5.28
CA SER A 360 -16.68 11.19 6.18
C SER A 360 -16.61 12.49 6.98
N VAL A 361 -17.66 13.29 6.94
CA VAL A 361 -17.71 14.59 7.63
C VAL A 361 -18.57 14.44 8.87
N HIS A 362 -17.98 14.72 10.04
CA HIS A 362 -18.67 14.74 11.32
C HIS A 362 -18.70 16.17 11.86
N ILE A 363 -19.91 16.67 12.10
CA ILE A 363 -20.18 18.01 12.63
C ILE A 363 -20.93 17.88 13.94
N ARG A 364 -20.48 18.58 14.98
CA ARG A 364 -21.17 18.65 16.26
C ARG A 364 -21.76 20.04 16.45
N ALA A 365 -23.08 20.11 16.49
CA ALA A 365 -23.81 21.33 16.76
C ALA A 365 -24.03 21.50 18.27
N VAL A 366 -23.52 22.60 18.83
CA VAL A 366 -23.66 22.94 20.26
C VAL A 366 -24.39 24.27 20.42
N HIS A 367 -25.06 24.46 21.55
CA HIS A 367 -25.62 25.76 21.88
C HIS A 367 -24.50 26.75 22.17
N SER A 368 -24.73 28.02 21.81
CA SER A 368 -23.88 29.11 22.25
C SER A 368 -23.81 29.11 23.78
N VAL A 369 -22.62 28.89 24.34
CA VAL A 369 -22.39 29.07 25.77
C VAL A 369 -22.43 30.57 26.00
N ILE A 370 -23.59 31.08 26.40
CA ILE A 370 -23.71 32.43 26.93
C ILE A 370 -22.80 32.47 28.17
N GLN A 371 -21.60 33.02 28.03
CA GLN A 371 -20.82 33.46 29.17
C GLN A 371 -21.60 34.59 29.83
N THR A 372 -22.47 34.26 30.78
CA THR A 372 -22.92 35.20 31.79
C THR A 372 -21.69 35.66 32.56
N LYS A 373 -21.11 36.78 32.14
CA LYS A 373 -20.25 37.60 33.00
C LYS A 373 -21.11 38.03 34.18
N LEU A 374 -20.84 37.43 35.34
CA LEU A 374 -21.27 37.90 36.65
C LEU A 374 -20.56 39.20 37.01
#